data_AF-A0A925AH12-F1
#
_entry.id   AF-A0A925AH12-F1
#
_cell.length_a   1.000
_cell.length_b   1.000
_cell.length_c   1.000
_cell.angle_alpha   90.00
_cell.angle_beta   90.00
_cell.angle_gamma   90.00
#
_symmetry.space_group_name_H-M   'P 1'
#
loop_
_entity.id
_entity.type
_entity.pdbx_description
1 polymer ?
#
loop_
_entity_poly.entity_id
_entity_poly.type
_entity_poly.pdbx_seq_one_letter_code
_entity_poly.pdbx_strand_id
1 'polypeptide(L)'
;MEISTLETLLEVTASNIENKRYYYVVGSITAPEIAFVASVAEIDVNQYQHIVDNYALQHTLRKHGNHLTETARGQFAVSPETFLFIPAIIANFDSLSYELLKNRHTLIYEKEIGERRYFYIAEI
;
A
#
# COMPACT_ATOMS: atom_id res chain seq x y z
N MET A 1 -15.65 -0.80 -7.59
CA MET A 1 -15.73 -1.99 -8.46
C MET A 1 -14.46 -2.77 -8.24
N GLU A 2 -14.58 -4.05 -7.90
CA GLU A 2 -13.43 -4.93 -7.75
C GLU A 2 -12.83 -5.22 -9.13
N ILE A 3 -11.50 -5.23 -9.20
CA ILE A 3 -10.69 -5.56 -10.36
C ILE A 3 -9.84 -6.78 -10.01
N SER A 4 -9.66 -7.69 -10.96
CA SER A 4 -9.03 -8.99 -10.74
C SER A 4 -7.50 -8.96 -10.67
N THR A 5 -6.85 -7.93 -11.22
CA THR A 5 -5.38 -7.81 -11.19
C THR A 5 -4.92 -6.39 -10.90
N LEU A 6 -3.70 -6.26 -10.37
CA LEU A 6 -3.11 -4.97 -10.07
C LEU A 6 -2.73 -4.20 -11.34
N GLU A 7 -2.33 -4.89 -12.40
CA GLU A 7 -2.08 -4.32 -13.73
C GLU A 7 -3.34 -3.67 -14.28
N THR A 8 -4.47 -4.39 -14.23
CA THR A 8 -5.76 -3.85 -14.68
C THR A 8 -6.15 -2.66 -13.81
N LEU A 9 -5.87 -2.70 -12.50
CA LEU A 9 -6.12 -1.56 -11.62
C LEU A 9 -5.30 -0.34 -12.04
N LEU A 10 -4.03 -0.50 -12.43
CA LEU A 10 -3.18 0.59 -12.93
C LEU A 10 -3.72 1.19 -14.23
N GLU A 11 -4.16 0.34 -15.17
CA GLU A 11 -4.75 0.76 -16.45
C GLU A 11 -6.02 1.59 -16.24
N VAL A 12 -6.96 1.11 -15.42
CA VAL A 12 -8.20 1.86 -15.13
C VAL A 12 -7.91 3.11 -14.32
N THR A 13 -6.87 3.11 -13.46
CA THR A 13 -6.46 4.28 -12.69
C THR A 13 -6.00 5.42 -13.59
N ALA A 14 -5.22 5.11 -14.63
CA ALA A 14 -4.71 6.08 -15.60
C ALA A 14 -5.83 6.68 -16.49
N SER A 15 -6.92 5.92 -16.69
CA SER A 15 -8.03 6.29 -17.57
C SER A 15 -9.32 6.67 -16.84
N ASN A 16 -9.28 6.82 -15.50
CA ASN A 16 -10.48 7.04 -14.67
C ASN A 16 -11.10 8.44 -14.80
N ILE A 17 -11.72 8.71 -15.94
CA ILE A 17 -12.40 9.97 -16.25
C ILE A 17 -13.73 10.09 -15.48
N GLU A 18 -14.39 8.97 -15.20
CA GLU A 18 -15.70 8.92 -14.54
C GLU A 18 -15.64 9.04 -13.02
N ASN A 19 -14.45 9.22 -12.45
CA ASN A 19 -14.20 9.29 -11.00
C ASN A 19 -14.83 8.11 -10.22
N LYS A 20 -14.83 6.91 -10.80
CA LYS A 20 -15.33 5.70 -10.13
C LYS A 20 -14.22 5.09 -9.27
N ARG A 21 -14.59 4.51 -8.12
CA ARG A 21 -13.65 3.76 -7.27
C ARG A 21 -13.47 2.35 -7.83
N TYR A 22 -12.22 2.00 -8.13
CA TYR A 22 -11.79 0.65 -8.51
C TYR A 22 -10.81 0.15 -7.46
N TYR A 23 -10.87 -1.13 -7.12
CA TYR A 23 -9.99 -1.70 -6.12
C TYR A 23 -9.58 -3.12 -6.46
N TYR A 24 -8.42 -3.53 -5.97
CA TYR A 24 -7.86 -4.87 -6.10
C TYR A 24 -7.68 -5.45 -4.70
N VAL A 25 -8.18 -6.66 -4.48
CA VAL A 25 -7.96 -7.41 -3.25
C VAL A 25 -6.62 -8.12 -3.37
N VAL A 26 -5.65 -7.71 -2.55
CA VAL A 26 -4.30 -8.31 -2.56
C VAL A 26 -4.32 -9.68 -1.89
N GLY A 27 -5.03 -9.80 -0.78
CA GLY A 27 -5.10 -11.02 0.00
C GLY A 27 -5.71 -10.81 1.39
N SER A 28 -5.91 -11.91 2.11
CA SER A 28 -6.34 -11.85 3.51
C SER A 28 -5.17 -11.47 4.41
N ILE A 29 -5.46 -10.81 5.52
CA ILE A 29 -4.45 -10.57 6.55
C ILE A 29 -3.96 -11.90 7.15
N THR A 30 -2.68 -12.00 7.48
CA THR A 30 -2.06 -13.21 8.00
C THR A 30 -2.19 -13.33 9.52
N ALA A 31 -2.06 -14.53 10.08
CA ALA A 31 -2.11 -14.74 11.53
C ALA A 31 -1.06 -13.92 12.31
N PRO A 32 0.20 -13.77 11.84
CA PRO A 32 1.17 -12.87 12.46
C PRO A 32 0.72 -11.40 12.46
N GLU A 33 0.14 -10.91 11.37
CA GLU A 33 -0.39 -9.54 11.29
C GLU A 33 -1.57 -9.35 12.24
N ILE A 34 -2.51 -10.30 12.31
CA ILE A 34 -3.66 -10.25 13.24
C ILE A 34 -3.16 -10.13 14.69
N ALA A 35 -2.20 -10.98 15.07
CA ALA A 35 -1.63 -10.95 16.41
C ALA A 35 -0.93 -9.62 16.71
N PHE A 36 -0.20 -9.08 15.73
CA PHE A 36 0.47 -7.78 15.86
C PHE A 36 -0.56 -6.66 16.07
N VAL A 37 -1.56 -6.56 15.19
CA VAL A 37 -2.61 -5.52 15.27
C VAL A 37 -3.37 -5.59 16.59
N ALA A 38 -3.77 -6.79 17.03
CA ALA A 38 -4.43 -6.98 18.32
C ALA A 38 -3.58 -6.48 19.49
N SER A 39 -2.24 -6.65 19.42
CA SER A 39 -1.33 -6.23 20.48
C SER A 39 -1.06 -4.71 20.54
N VAL A 40 -1.14 -4.01 19.40
CA VAL A 40 -0.77 -2.58 19.30
C VAL A 40 -1.96 -1.62 19.19
N ALA A 41 -3.10 -2.12 18.69
CA ALA A 41 -4.28 -1.31 18.42
C ALA A 41 -5.55 -1.81 19.14
N GLU A 42 -5.54 -3.01 19.73
CA GLU A 42 -6.72 -3.65 20.34
C GLU A 42 -7.90 -3.81 19.36
N ILE A 43 -7.61 -3.97 18.06
CA ILE A 43 -8.60 -4.16 16.99
C ILE A 43 -8.57 -5.62 16.52
N ASP A 44 -9.75 -6.25 16.40
CA ASP A 44 -9.89 -7.54 15.75
C ASP A 44 -9.98 -7.38 14.23
N VAL A 45 -8.93 -7.84 13.54
CA VAL A 45 -8.81 -7.79 12.08
C VAL A 45 -8.90 -9.17 11.43
N ASN A 46 -9.33 -10.21 12.14
CA ASN A 46 -9.29 -11.61 11.65
C ASN A 46 -10.05 -11.86 10.33
N GLN A 47 -10.95 -10.97 9.91
CA GLN A 47 -11.71 -11.08 8.65
C GLN A 47 -11.35 -9.97 7.64
N TYR A 48 -10.27 -9.23 7.90
CA TYR A 48 -9.87 -8.10 7.06
C TYR A 48 -9.07 -8.58 5.86
N GLN A 49 -9.12 -7.79 4.80
CA GLN A 49 -8.38 -8.02 3.57
C GLN A 49 -7.54 -6.79 3.24
N HIS A 50 -6.37 -7.03 2.67
CA HIS A 50 -5.57 -6.00 2.04
C HIS A 50 -6.21 -5.58 0.73
N ILE A 51 -6.51 -4.29 0.62
CA ILE A 51 -7.11 -3.69 -0.57
C ILE A 51 -6.28 -2.51 -1.02
N VAL A 52 -6.01 -2.45 -2.32
CA VAL A 52 -5.44 -1.27 -2.99
C VAL A 52 -6.52 -0.67 -3.88
N ASP A 53 -6.73 0.65 -3.82
CA ASP A 53 -7.67 1.33 -4.70
C ASP A 53 -7.03 2.40 -5.57
N ASN A 54 -7.71 2.73 -6.66
CA ASN A 54 -7.22 3.68 -7.65
C ASN A 54 -7.04 5.10 -7.09
N TYR A 55 -7.77 5.50 -6.05
CA TYR A 55 -7.59 6.81 -5.42
C TYR A 55 -6.30 6.88 -4.62
N ALA A 56 -5.95 5.81 -3.89
CA ALA A 56 -4.67 5.69 -3.20
C ALA A 56 -3.51 5.71 -4.21
N LEU A 57 -3.62 4.97 -5.31
CA LEU A 57 -2.61 4.98 -6.37
C LEU A 57 -2.40 6.38 -6.98
N GLN A 58 -3.49 7.08 -7.32
CA GLN A 58 -3.43 8.46 -7.83
C GLN A 58 -2.85 9.43 -6.79
N HIS A 59 -3.25 9.28 -5.52
CA HIS A 59 -2.72 10.09 -4.43
C HIS A 59 -1.20 9.93 -4.33
N THR A 60 -0.72 8.68 -4.29
CA THR A 60 0.69 8.35 -4.17
C THR A 60 1.49 8.87 -5.36
N LEU A 61 1.04 8.65 -6.60
CA LEU A 61 1.74 9.20 -7.78
C LEU A 61 1.80 10.72 -7.76
N ARG A 62 0.71 11.40 -7.37
CA ARG A 62 0.69 12.87 -7.28
C ARG A 62 1.61 13.42 -6.20
N LYS A 63 1.77 12.70 -5.09
CA LYS A 63 2.55 13.16 -3.92
C LYS A 63 4.00 12.71 -3.92
N HIS A 64 4.29 11.56 -4.52
CA HIS A 64 5.57 10.87 -4.44
C HIS A 64 6.13 10.48 -5.81
N GLY A 65 5.47 10.83 -6.93
CA GLY A 65 5.95 10.51 -8.28
C GLY A 65 6.89 11.56 -8.90
N ASN A 66 7.20 12.66 -8.21
CA ASN A 66 8.09 13.69 -8.75
C ASN A 66 9.56 13.42 -8.38
N HIS A 67 10.37 13.08 -9.38
CA HIS A 67 11.80 12.76 -9.20
C HIS A 67 12.59 13.87 -8.48
N LEU A 68 12.44 15.12 -8.89
CA LEU A 68 13.21 16.24 -8.30
C LEU A 68 12.84 16.44 -6.83
N THR A 69 11.54 16.41 -6.50
CA THR A 69 11.05 16.55 -5.13
C THR A 69 11.52 15.41 -4.23
N GLU A 70 11.41 14.17 -4.68
CA GLU A 70 11.77 13.02 -3.85
C GLU A 70 13.29 12.85 -3.72
N THR A 71 14.07 13.11 -4.78
CA THR A 71 15.54 13.08 -4.70
C THR A 71 16.06 14.13 -3.71
N ALA A 72 15.46 15.32 -3.67
CA ALA A 72 15.81 16.34 -2.67
C ALA A 72 15.53 15.90 -1.23
N ARG A 73 14.65 14.91 -1.02
CA ARG A 73 14.34 14.27 0.28
C ARG A 73 15.17 13.00 0.53
N GLY A 74 16.06 12.63 -0.38
CA GLY A 74 16.81 11.37 -0.32
C GLY A 74 15.97 10.13 -0.63
N GLN A 75 14.88 10.29 -1.38
CA GLN A 75 13.94 9.22 -1.72
C GLN A 75 13.87 8.98 -3.23
N PHE A 76 13.42 7.78 -3.61
CA PHE A 76 13.09 7.46 -5.00
C PHE A 76 11.65 7.87 -5.29
N ALA A 77 11.42 8.48 -6.46
CA ALA A 77 10.06 8.74 -6.90
C ALA A 77 9.32 7.43 -7.21
N VAL A 78 8.08 7.35 -6.74
CA VAL A 78 7.17 6.23 -7.02
C VAL A 78 6.74 6.30 -8.48
N SER A 79 6.91 5.18 -9.19
CA SER A 79 6.41 4.98 -10.55
C SER A 79 5.26 3.97 -10.58
N PRO A 80 4.47 3.87 -11.65
CA PRO A 80 3.44 2.84 -11.77
C PRO A 80 3.94 1.42 -11.51
N GLU A 81 5.16 1.10 -11.95
CA GLU A 81 5.79 -0.21 -11.77
C GLU A 81 6.11 -0.50 -10.30
N THR A 82 6.29 0.55 -9.49
CA THR A 82 6.53 0.40 -8.04
C THR A 82 5.35 -0.27 -7.35
N PHE A 83 4.12 -0.04 -7.82
CA PHE A 83 2.94 -0.66 -7.22
C PHE A 83 2.89 -2.17 -7.41
N LEU A 84 3.52 -2.70 -8.47
CA LEU A 84 3.56 -4.13 -8.74
C LEU A 84 4.31 -4.92 -7.64
N PHE A 85 5.07 -4.25 -6.77
CA PHE A 85 5.70 -4.87 -5.62
C PHE A 85 4.77 -5.08 -4.42
N ILE A 86 3.58 -4.44 -4.37
CA ILE A 86 2.66 -4.50 -3.22
C ILE A 86 2.35 -5.95 -2.81
N PRO A 87 1.98 -6.88 -3.73
CA PRO A 87 1.73 -8.27 -3.34
C PRO A 87 2.95 -8.94 -2.70
N ALA A 88 4.16 -8.67 -3.21
CA ALA A 88 5.39 -9.23 -2.65
C ALA A 88 5.76 -8.61 -1.29
N ILE A 89 5.46 -7.32 -1.08
CA ILE A 89 5.65 -6.63 0.20
C ILE A 89 4.72 -7.21 1.26
N ILE A 90 3.43 -7.33 0.97
CA ILE A 90 2.45 -7.89 1.93
C ILE A 90 2.76 -9.36 2.21
N ALA A 91 3.10 -10.15 1.19
CA ALA A 91 3.33 -11.57 1.37
C ALA A 91 4.59 -11.89 2.22
N ASN A 92 5.63 -11.07 2.13
CA ASN A 92 6.92 -11.35 2.76
C ASN A 92 7.64 -10.06 3.19
N PHE A 93 7.02 -9.21 4.01
CA PHE A 93 7.68 -8.03 4.55
C PHE A 93 8.84 -8.43 5.48
N ASP A 94 9.85 -7.56 5.59
CA ASP A 94 10.99 -7.75 6.48
C ASP A 94 10.71 -7.17 7.87
N SER A 95 9.90 -6.11 7.94
CA SER A 95 9.43 -5.51 9.19
C SER A 95 7.99 -5.01 9.07
N LEU A 96 7.27 -5.03 10.20
CA LEU A 96 5.93 -4.47 10.34
C LEU A 96 5.94 -3.56 11.57
N SER A 97 5.44 -2.34 11.41
CA SER A 97 5.33 -1.36 12.48
C SER A 97 3.96 -0.70 12.49
N TYR A 98 3.64 -0.05 13.60
CA TYR A 98 2.35 0.58 13.85
C TYR A 98 2.53 2.03 14.30
N GLU A 99 1.73 2.92 13.73
CA GLU A 99 1.65 4.33 14.13
C GLU A 99 0.20 4.84 14.10
N LEU A 100 -0.10 5.82 14.96
CA LEU A 100 -1.37 6.54 14.93
C LEU A 100 -1.20 7.84 14.12
N LEU A 101 -1.31 7.75 12.80
CA LEU A 101 -1.15 8.90 11.91
C LEU A 101 -2.46 9.66 11.75
N LYS A 102 -2.50 10.93 12.18
CA LYS A 102 -3.70 11.79 12.09
C LYS A 102 -4.97 11.10 12.63
N ASN A 103 -4.83 10.41 13.78
CA ASN A 103 -5.88 9.61 14.43
C ASN A 103 -6.38 8.42 13.60
N ARG A 104 -5.53 7.85 12.74
CA ARG A 104 -5.82 6.62 11.99
C ARG A 104 -4.82 5.54 12.33
N HIS A 105 -5.31 4.35 12.63
CA HIS A 105 -4.48 3.18 12.86
C HIS A 105 -3.74 2.83 11.57
N THR A 106 -2.42 2.95 11.59
CA THR A 106 -1.61 2.79 10.38
C THR A 106 -0.58 1.70 10.59
N LEU A 107 -0.53 0.76 9.65
CA LEU A 107 0.51 -0.24 9.53
C LEU A 107 1.51 0.20 8.47
N ILE A 108 2.80 0.06 8.80
CA ILE A 108 3.89 0.36 7.90
C ILE A 108 4.68 -0.94 7.70
N TYR A 109 4.54 -1.48 6.49
CA TYR A 109 5.25 -2.65 6.00
C TYR A 109 6.54 -2.19 5.36
N GLU A 110 7.63 -2.84 5.70
CA GLU A 110 8.93 -2.57 5.14
C GLU A 110 9.43 -3.78 4.36
N LYS A 111 10.01 -3.53 3.20
CA LYS A 111 10.67 -4.59 2.44
C LYS A 111 11.87 -4.09 1.66
N GLU A 112 12.97 -4.81 1.71
CA GLU A 112 14.11 -4.66 0.82
C GLU A 112 13.91 -5.51 -0.44
N ILE A 113 14.06 -4.87 -1.60
CA ILE A 113 14.02 -5.53 -2.91
C ILE A 113 15.19 -4.97 -3.73
N GLY A 114 16.22 -5.81 -3.91
CA GLY A 114 17.49 -5.38 -4.49
C GLY A 114 18.20 -4.36 -3.58
N GLU A 115 18.65 -3.25 -4.14
CA GLU A 115 19.32 -2.17 -3.40
C GLU A 115 18.34 -1.13 -2.82
N ARG A 116 17.03 -1.40 -2.87
CA ARG A 116 15.99 -0.44 -2.50
C ARG A 116 15.16 -0.97 -1.34
N ARG A 117 14.86 -0.06 -0.42
CA ARG A 117 13.92 -0.26 0.68
C ARG A 117 12.58 0.40 0.33
N TYR A 118 11.51 -0.38 0.44
CA TYR A 118 10.14 0.02 0.16
C TYR A 118 9.35 0.10 1.46
N PHE A 119 8.47 1.10 1.54
CA PHE A 119 7.49 1.22 2.59
C PHE A 119 6.09 1.16 1.97
N TYR A 120 5.28 0.22 2.42
CA TYR A 120 3.86 0.15 2.11
C TYR A 120 3.06 0.53 3.35
N ILE A 121 2.21 1.55 3.22
CA ILE A 121 1.46 2.14 4.32
C ILE A 121 -0.01 1.77 4.14
N ALA A 122 -0.58 1.08 5.12
CA ALA A 122 -1.97 0.65 5.13
C ALA A 122 -2.70 1.23 6.33
N GLU A 123 -3.87 1.83 6.09
CA GLU A 123 -4.78 2.28 7.15
C GLU A 123 -5.74 1.12 7.51
N ILE A 124 -5.97 0.89 8.81
CA ILE A 124 -6.95 -0.08 9.35
C ILE A 124 -8.27 0.63 9.64
#